data_AF-A0A534ZM60-F1
#
_entry.id   AF-A0A534ZM60-F1
#
_cell.length_a   1.000
_cell.length_b   1.000
_cell.length_c   1.000
_cell.angle_alpha   90.00
_cell.angle_beta   90.00
_cell.angle_gamma   90.00
#
_symmetry.space_group_name_H-M   'P 1'
#
loop_
_entity.id
_entity.type
_entity.pdbx_description
1 polymer ?
#
loop_
_entity_poly.entity_id
_entity_poly.type
_entity_poly.pdbx_seq_one_letter_code
_entity_poly.pdbx_strand_id
1 'polypeptide(L)' 'MARNVTLLGLVSAVAKYARSDKEVIATVAYMVNSGRVRLCGNFKGTRFDLDALADDIAA' A
#
# COMPACT_ATOMS: atom_id res chain seq x y z
N MET A 1 18.46 -6.15 7.42
CA MET A 1 17.37 -6.98 7.96
C MET A 1 16.05 -6.48 7.39
N ALA A 2 15.25 -7.33 6.74
CA ALA A 2 13.92 -6.95 6.30
C ALA A 2 12.95 -7.04 7.49
N ARG A 3 12.16 -5.99 7.75
CA ARG A 3 11.16 -5.99 8.83
C ARG A 3 9.84 -6.54 8.29
N ASN A 4 9.41 -7.68 8.82
CA ASN A 4 8.11 -8.25 8.48
C ASN A 4 7.03 -7.60 9.36
N VAL A 5 6.03 -7.03 8.73
CA VAL A 5 4.85 -6.45 9.39
C VAL A 5 3.59 -6.89 8.64
N THR A 6 2.45 -6.86 9.32
CA THR A 6 1.16 -7.06 8.65
C THR A 6 0.81 -5.83 7.81
N LEU A 7 -0.01 -6.02 6.77
CA LEU A 7 -0.49 -4.90 5.96
C LEU A 7 -1.28 -3.88 6.80
N LEU A 8 -2.05 -4.36 7.78
CA LEU A 8 -2.70 -3.51 8.77
C LEU A 8 -1.67 -2.69 9.59
N GLY A 9 -0.59 -3.32 10.05
CA GLY A 9 0.47 -2.63 10.78
C GLY A 9 1.18 -1.56 9.95
N LEU A 10 1.36 -1.80 8.65
CA LEU A 10 1.88 -0.81 7.71
C LEU A 10 0.89 0.36 7.55
N VAL A 11 -0.38 0.08 7.29
CA VAL A 11 -1.45 1.09 7.14
C VAL A 11 -1.56 1.94 8.39
N SER A 12 -1.62 1.32 9.58
CA SER A 12 -1.67 2.05 10.86
C SER A 12 -0.43 2.90 11.12
N ALA A 13 0.74 2.49 10.64
CA ALA A 13 1.96 3.29 10.77
C ALA A 13 1.94 4.52 9.84
N VAL A 14 1.49 4.35 8.60
CA VAL A 14 1.36 5.44 7.62
C VAL A 14 0.26 6.43 8.05
N ALA A 15 -0.87 5.94 8.55
CA ALA A 15 -1.99 6.77 9.02
C ALA A 15 -1.62 7.74 10.14
N LYS A 16 -0.56 7.48 10.92
CA LYS A 16 -0.07 8.42 11.94
C LYS A 16 0.56 9.69 11.36
N TYR A 17 0.96 9.66 10.09
CA TYR A 17 1.64 10.76 9.41
C TYR A 17 0.82 11.36 8.26
N ALA A 18 -0.15 10.63 7.74
CA ALA A 18 -1.04 11.07 6.69
C ALA A 18 -2.20 11.93 7.25
N ARG A 19 -2.68 12.88 6.43
CA ARG A 19 -3.78 13.79 6.77
C ARG A 19 -5.15 13.28 6.29
N SER A 20 -5.17 12.22 5.48
CA SER A 20 -6.40 11.63 4.94
C SER A 20 -6.20 10.18 4.55
N ASP A 21 -7.30 9.42 4.48
CA ASP A 21 -7.27 8.02 4.02
C ASP A 21 -6.76 7.90 2.58
N LYS A 22 -7.08 8.87 1.72
CA LYS A 22 -6.55 8.93 0.34
C LYS A 22 -5.02 8.99 0.33
N GLU A 23 -4.43 9.78 1.22
CA GLU A 23 -2.98 9.89 1.36
C GLU A 23 -2.36 8.60 1.91
N VAL A 24 -3.04 7.92 2.84
CA VAL A 24 -2.62 6.60 3.34
C VAL A 24 -2.57 5.58 2.21
N ILE A 25 -3.66 5.46 1.45
CA ILE A 25 -3.77 4.51 0.34
C ILE A 25 -2.70 4.79 -0.71
N ALA A 26 -2.57 6.05 -1.14
CA ALA A 26 -1.57 6.45 -2.14
C ALA A 26 -0.14 6.13 -1.67
N THR A 27 0.18 6.39 -0.40
CA THR A 27 1.50 6.14 0.17
C THR A 27 1.80 4.63 0.25
N VAL A 28 0.86 3.83 0.75
CA VAL A 28 1.02 2.37 0.85
C VAL A 28 1.16 1.74 -0.55
N ALA A 29 0.33 2.18 -1.50
CA ALA A 29 0.40 1.69 -2.87
C ALA A 29 1.74 2.04 -3.53
N TYR A 30 2.22 3.27 -3.34
CA TYR A 30 3.54 3.68 -3.80
C TYR A 30 4.66 2.86 -3.16
N MET A 31 4.61 2.59 -1.86
CA MET A 31 5.62 1.77 -1.17
C MET A 31 5.71 0.35 -1.72
N VAL A 32 4.58 -0.28 -2.04
CA VAL A 32 4.53 -1.62 -2.66
C VAL A 32 4.99 -1.58 -4.11
N ASN A 33 4.49 -0.64 -4.90
CA ASN A 33 4.79 -0.56 -6.33
C ASN A 33 6.26 -0.22 -6.60
N SER A 34 6.86 0.64 -5.78
CA SER A 34 8.29 0.97 -5.81
C SER A 34 9.20 -0.13 -5.26
N GLY A 35 8.64 -1.19 -4.65
CA GLY A 35 9.41 -2.28 -4.06
C GLY A 35 10.08 -1.97 -2.73
N ARG A 36 9.78 -0.81 -2.12
CA ARG A 36 10.17 -0.47 -0.73
C ARG A 36 9.51 -1.39 0.29
N VAL A 37 8.29 -1.80 -0.01
CA VAL A 37 7.56 -2.88 0.67
C VAL A 37 7.36 -4.00 -0.32
N ARG A 38 7.60 -5.24 0.12
CA ARG A 38 7.27 -6.44 -0.65
C ARG A 38 6.20 -7.19 0.11
N LEU A 39 5.13 -7.52 -0.60
CA LEU A 39 4.13 -8.45 -0.09
C LEU A 39 4.74 -9.85 0.02
N CYS A 40 4.27 -10.62 0.99
CA CYS A 40 4.73 -11.97 1.31
C CYS A 40 3.56 -12.96 1.21
N GLY A 41 3.86 -14.27 1.11
CA GLY A 41 2.84 -15.32 1.01
C GLY A 41 2.17 -15.35 -0.37
N ASN A 42 0.84 -15.49 -0.40
CA ASN A 42 0.06 -15.60 -1.65
C ASN A 42 0.16 -14.37 -2.55
N PHE A 43 0.47 -13.21 -1.98
CA PHE A 43 0.62 -11.95 -2.72
C PHE A 43 2.08 -11.62 -3.02
N LYS A 44 2.99 -12.60 -2.89
CA LYS A 44 4.42 -12.34 -3.08
C LYS A 44 4.71 -11.82 -4.49
N GLY A 45 5.31 -10.63 -4.56
CA GLY A 45 5.69 -10.00 -5.82
C GLY A 45 4.54 -9.31 -6.56
N THR A 46 3.32 -9.31 -6.01
CA THR A 46 2.22 -8.54 -6.59
C THR A 46 2.39 -7.05 -6.30
N ARG A 47 1.81 -6.24 -7.19
CA ARG A 47 1.73 -4.78 -7.10
C ARG A 47 0.26 -4.38 -7.09
N PHE A 48 -0.01 -3.16 -6.63
CA PHE A 48 -1.35 -2.58 -6.76
C PHE A 48 -1.53 -2.04 -8.16
N ASP A 49 -2.61 -2.48 -8.81
CA ASP A 49 -3.11 -1.88 -10.04
C ASP A 49 -3.79 -0.55 -9.70
N LEU A 50 -3.12 0.54 -10.06
CA LEU A 50 -3.62 1.89 -9.79
C LEU A 50 -4.61 2.35 -10.86
N ASP A 51 -4.59 1.74 -12.05
CA ASP A 51 -5.48 2.07 -13.14
C ASP A 51 -6.87 1.48 -12.87
N ALA A 52 -6.94 0.24 -12.37
CA ALA A 52 -8.18 -0.35 -11.89
C ALA A 52 -8.82 0.44 -10.74
N LEU A 53 -8.00 0.96 -9.80
CA LEU A 53 -8.47 1.77 -8.69
C LEU A 53 -8.99 3.15 -9.14
N ALA A 54 -8.40 3.74 -10.19
CA ALA A 54 -8.84 5.02 -10.73
C ALA A 54 -10.22 4.90 -11.41
N ASP A 55 -10.49 3.77 -12.06
CA ASP A 55 -11.77 3.48 -12.70
C ASP A 55 -12.91 3.38 -11.66
N ASP A 56 -12.67 2.71 -10.52
CA ASP A 56 -13.64 2.58 -9.42
C ASP A 56 -13.97 3.91 -8.70
N ILE A 57 -13.07 4.90 -8.72
CA ILE A 57 -13.32 6.22 -8.11
C ILE A 57 -14.01 7.17 -9.09
N ALA A 58 -13.91 6.88 -10.40
CA ALA A 58 -14.52 7.67 -11.46
C ALA A 58 -15.97 7.24 -11.78
N ALA A 59 -16.39 6.05 -11.33
CA ALA A 59 -17.75 5.51 -11.43
C ALA A 59 -18.66 5.96 -10.26
#